data_AF-A0A258G9D9-F1
#
_entry.id   AF-A0A258G9D9-F1
#
_cell.length_a   1.000
_cell.length_b   1.000
_cell.length_c   1.000
_cell.angle_alpha   90.00
_cell.angle_beta   90.00
_cell.angle_gamma   90.00
#
_symmetry.space_group_name_H-M   'P 1'
#
loop_
_entity.id
_entity.type
_entity.pdbx_description
1 polymer ?
#
loop_
_entity_poly.entity_id
_entity_poly.type
_entity_poly.pdbx_seq_one_letter_code
_entity_poly.pdbx_strand_id
1 'polypeptide(L)'
;MSRPKAAETLGASRRQIFTTVILPLIWPYVFSGLVFVVDSMNEFVISFFLGQFKTVTLPVKIVTQLRSGYSPVVASAAMFFLMMSVVSFALVARFGDLPKLPGARSLKE
;
A
#
# COMPACT_ATOMS: atom_id res chain seq x y z
N MET A 1 -31.96 1.51 -4.37
CA MET A 1 -31.71 2.34 -3.16
C MET A 1 -30.32 2.02 -2.63
N SER A 2 -29.44 3.00 -2.35
CA SER A 2 -28.09 2.73 -1.83
C SER A 2 -28.11 2.41 -0.34
N ARG A 3 -27.17 1.59 0.16
CA ARG A 3 -27.10 1.17 1.58
C ARG A 3 -27.16 2.34 2.58
N PRO A 4 -26.46 3.47 2.38
CA PRO A 4 -26.56 4.62 3.28
C PRO A 4 -27.97 5.26 3.29
N LYS A 5 -28.60 5.34 2.11
CA LYS A 5 -29.96 5.89 1.95
C LYS A 5 -31.00 5.03 2.66
N ALA A 6 -30.83 3.71 2.62
CA ALA A 6 -31.69 2.76 3.33
C ALA A 6 -31.54 2.89 4.87
N ALA A 7 -30.32 3.05 5.37
CA ALA A 7 -30.08 3.27 6.80
C ALA A 7 -30.65 4.61 7.30
N GLU A 8 -30.57 5.66 6.48
CA GLU A 8 -31.17 6.98 6.76
C GLU A 8 -32.69 6.89 6.88
N THR A 9 -33.37 6.17 5.97
CA THR A 9 -34.82 5.93 6.06
C THR A 9 -35.26 5.09 7.26
N LEU A 10 -34.33 4.34 7.88
CA LEU A 10 -34.57 3.58 9.12
C LEU A 10 -34.29 4.43 10.39
N GLY A 11 -34.00 5.73 10.25
CA GLY A 11 -33.75 6.64 11.37
C GLY A 11 -32.32 6.63 11.90
N ALA A 12 -31.36 6.02 11.18
CA ALA A 12 -29.96 6.02 11.62
C ALA A 12 -29.35 7.44 11.51
N SER A 13 -28.67 7.88 12.56
CA SER A 13 -27.90 9.12 12.55
C SER A 13 -26.69 9.04 11.62
N ARG A 14 -26.20 10.20 11.13
CA ARG A 14 -25.04 10.28 10.23
C ARG A 14 -23.79 9.56 10.79
N ARG A 15 -23.58 9.61 12.11
CA ARG A 15 -22.48 8.92 12.79
C ARG A 15 -22.63 7.40 12.72
N GLN A 16 -23.84 6.89 12.95
CA GLN A 16 -24.15 5.45 12.84
C GLN A 16 -23.97 4.95 11.40
N ILE A 17 -24.44 5.70 10.40
CA ILE A 17 -24.27 5.35 8.99
C ILE A 17 -22.77 5.27 8.63
N PHE A 18 -21.97 6.23 9.10
CA PHE A 18 -20.54 6.22 8.88
C PHE A 18 -19.87 4.98 9.48
N THR A 19 -20.09 4.70 10.77
CA THR A 19 -19.38 3.60 11.45
C THR A 19 -19.88 2.21 11.05
N THR A 20 -21.16 2.07 10.71
CA THR A 20 -21.79 0.75 10.48
C THR A 20 -21.92 0.40 9.00
N VAL A 21 -21.98 1.39 8.11
CA VAL A 21 -22.15 1.15 6.67
C VAL A 21 -20.91 1.56 5.87
N ILE A 22 -20.41 2.78 6.07
CA ILE A 22 -19.34 3.32 5.23
C ILE A 22 -17.98 2.76 5.67
N LEU A 23 -17.65 2.84 6.95
CA LEU A 23 -16.36 2.46 7.50
C LEU A 23 -16.02 0.98 7.22
N PRO A 24 -16.91 -0.01 7.43
CA PRO A 24 -16.61 -1.41 7.10
C PRO A 24 -16.45 -1.64 5.59
N LEU A 25 -17.12 -0.83 4.77
CA LEU A 25 -17.07 -0.92 3.33
C LEU A 25 -15.77 -0.34 2.75
N ILE A 26 -15.22 0.71 3.38
CA ILE A 26 -13.92 1.28 2.99
C ILE A 26 -12.73 0.63 3.72
N TRP A 27 -12.96 -0.10 4.82
CA TRP A 27 -11.93 -0.75 5.64
C TRP A 27 -10.89 -1.57 4.86
N PRO A 28 -11.25 -2.44 3.89
CA PRO A 28 -10.24 -3.16 3.10
C PRO A 28 -9.32 -2.24 2.30
N TYR A 29 -9.82 -1.09 1.85
CA TYR A 29 -9.03 -0.09 1.14
C TYR A 29 -8.12 0.70 2.09
N VAL A 30 -8.61 1.02 3.29
CA VAL A 30 -7.78 1.65 4.35
C VAL A 30 -6.62 0.72 4.72
N PHE A 31 -6.90 -0.57 4.90
CA PHE A 31 -5.87 -1.57 5.19
C PHE A 31 -4.84 -1.67 4.05
N SER A 32 -5.28 -1.69 2.79
CA SER A 32 -4.38 -1.64 1.64
C SER A 32 -3.48 -0.40 1.65
N GLY A 33 -4.02 0.76 2.03
CA GLY A 33 -3.24 2.00 2.15
C GLY A 33 -2.17 1.93 3.24
N LEU A 34 -2.48 1.30 4.38
CA LEU A 34 -1.50 1.11 5.46
C LEU A 34 -0.34 0.20 5.04
N VAL A 35 -0.63 -0.85 4.28
CA VAL A 35 0.41 -1.74 3.73
C VAL A 35 1.31 -0.99 2.74
N PHE A 36 0.75 -0.08 1.95
CA PHE A 36 1.50 0.73 0.99
C PHE A 36 2.50 1.70 1.65
N VAL A 37 2.26 2.16 2.89
CA VAL A 37 3.22 3.00 3.64
C VAL A 37 4.55 2.28 3.83
N VAL A 38 4.53 0.97 4.03
CA VAL A 38 5.75 0.15 4.15
C VAL A 38 6.53 0.14 2.83
N ASP A 39 5.84 0.01 1.70
CA ASP A 39 6.47 -0.03 0.37
C ASP A 39 7.09 1.32 -0.03
N SER A 40 6.51 2.43 0.43
CA SER A 40 7.04 3.77 0.20
C SER A 40 8.48 3.98 0.69
N MET A 41 8.96 3.15 1.63
CA MET A 41 10.33 3.18 2.14
C MET A 41 11.37 2.69 1.11
N ASN A 42 10.93 2.09 -0.01
CA ASN A 42 11.78 1.62 -1.09
C ASN A 42 12.06 2.70 -2.16
N GLU A 43 11.55 3.92 -1.99
CA GLU A 43 11.71 4.98 -2.99
C GLU A 43 13.17 5.46 -3.10
N PHE A 44 13.82 5.14 -4.22
CA PHE A 44 15.21 5.52 -4.48
C PHE A 44 15.33 6.93 -5.05
N VAL A 45 14.48 7.32 -6.00
CA VAL A 45 14.69 8.54 -6.80
C VAL A 45 14.61 9.76 -5.89
N ILE A 46 13.52 9.88 -5.15
CA ILE A 46 13.30 10.99 -4.21
C ILE A 46 14.37 10.98 -3.11
N SER A 47 14.67 9.82 -2.53
CA SER A 47 15.69 9.69 -1.49
C SER A 47 17.09 10.07 -1.96
N PHE A 48 17.43 9.80 -3.23
CA PHE A 48 18.74 10.11 -3.79
C PHE A 48 18.91 11.61 -4.05
N PHE A 49 17.86 12.28 -4.56
CA PHE A 49 17.92 13.70 -4.88
C PHE A 49 17.71 14.63 -3.68
N LEU A 50 16.88 14.22 -2.71
CA LEU A 50 16.54 15.03 -1.52
C LEU A 50 17.25 14.57 -0.24
N GLY A 51 17.86 13.40 -0.24
CA GLY A 51 18.53 12.84 0.93
C GLY A 51 19.75 13.67 1.33
N GLN A 52 19.82 14.04 2.61
CA GLN A 52 21.01 14.66 3.18
C GLN A 52 22.07 13.60 3.53
N PHE A 53 23.35 13.95 3.43
CA PHE A 53 24.49 13.05 3.70
C PHE A 53 24.47 12.35 5.07
N LYS A 54 23.69 12.86 6.04
CA LYS A 54 23.54 12.25 7.37
C LYS A 54 22.60 11.05 7.44
N THR A 55 21.62 10.94 6.54
CA THR A 55 20.61 9.87 6.57
C THR A 55 20.51 9.20 5.21
N VAL A 56 21.29 8.14 5.05
CA VAL A 56 21.27 7.30 3.84
C VAL A 56 20.21 6.23 4.00
N THR A 57 19.20 6.26 3.13
CA THR A 57 18.19 5.20 3.05
C THR A 57 18.80 3.92 2.48
N LEU A 58 18.21 2.77 2.79
CA LEU A 58 18.75 1.49 2.33
C LEU A 58 18.85 1.40 0.79
N PRO A 59 17.86 1.85 -0.02
CA PRO A 59 17.98 1.82 -1.48
C PRO A 59 19.17 2.62 -2.00
N VAL A 60 19.40 3.82 -1.44
CA VAL A 60 20.55 4.66 -1.81
C VAL A 60 21.86 3.96 -1.47
N LYS A 61 21.94 3.29 -0.31
CA LYS A 61 23.12 2.51 0.09
C LYS A 61 23.38 1.32 -0.85
N ILE A 62 22.33 0.61 -1.26
CA ILE A 62 22.44 -0.52 -2.19
C ILE A 62 23.05 -0.07 -3.52
N VAL A 63 22.49 0.98 -4.13
CA VAL A 63 22.97 1.51 -5.41
C VAL A 63 24.38 2.10 -5.30
N THR A 64 24.70 2.76 -4.19
CA THR A 64 26.03 3.34 -3.96
C THR A 64 27.10 2.25 -3.79
N GLN A 65 26.79 1.18 -3.05
CA GLN A 65 27.72 0.06 -2.85
C GLN A 65 27.95 -0.73 -4.14
N LEU A 66 26.92 -0.94 -4.96
CA LEU A 66 27.08 -1.54 -6.29
C LEU A 66 28.13 -0.84 -7.16
N ARG A 67 28.30 0.49 -6.98
CA ARG A 67 29.28 1.29 -7.72
C ARG A 67 30.67 1.34 -7.07
N SER A 68 30.78 1.06 -5.77
CA SER A 68 32.03 1.20 -4.99
C SER A 68 32.67 -0.14 -4.59
N GLY A 69 31.95 -1.26 -4.75
CA GLY A 69 32.45 -2.62 -4.50
C GLY A 69 31.33 -3.55 -4.02
N TYR A 70 31.32 -4.79 -4.51
CA TYR A 70 30.29 -5.76 -4.12
C TYR A 70 30.43 -6.18 -2.65
N SER A 71 29.35 -6.02 -1.88
CA SER A 71 29.26 -6.50 -0.49
C SER A 71 28.11 -7.50 -0.35
N PRO A 72 28.39 -8.75 0.07
CA PRO A 72 27.35 -9.76 0.32
C PRO A 72 26.30 -9.30 1.35
N VAL A 73 26.71 -8.43 2.28
CA VAL A 73 25.83 -7.88 3.33
C VAL A 73 24.76 -6.96 2.75
N VAL A 74 25.09 -6.21 1.69
CA VAL A 74 24.12 -5.32 1.04
C VAL A 74 23.14 -6.11 0.17
N ALA A 75 23.62 -7.18 -0.47
CA ALA A 75 22.77 -8.10 -1.22
C ALA A 75 21.73 -8.80 -0.33
N SER A 76 22.13 -9.26 0.87
CA SER A 76 21.18 -9.88 1.82
C SER A 76 20.15 -8.89 2.35
N ALA A 77 20.54 -7.64 2.63
CA ALA A 77 19.62 -6.58 3.02
C ALA A 77 18.60 -6.25 1.90
N ALA A 78 19.07 -6.18 0.65
CA ALA A 78 18.20 -5.98 -0.52
C ALA A 78 17.18 -7.11 -0.67
N MET A 79 17.60 -8.37 -0.47
CA MET A 79 16.71 -9.53 -0.53
C MET A 79 15.62 -9.47 0.55
N PHE A 80 15.96 -9.05 1.77
CA PHE A 80 14.99 -8.84 2.84
C PHE A 80 13.92 -7.81 2.48
N PHE A 81 14.32 -6.67 1.92
CA PHE A 81 13.38 -5.62 1.48
C PHE A 81 12.52 -6.08 0.31
N LEU A 82 13.10 -6.82 -0.63
CA LEU A 82 12.35 -7.43 -1.72
C LEU A 82 11.30 -8.40 -1.20
N MET A 83 11.66 -9.28 -0.26
CA MET A 83 10.69 -10.18 0.38
C MET A 83 9.59 -9.41 1.12
N MET A 84 9.94 -8.33 1.82
CA MET A 84 8.97 -7.48 2.50
C MET A 84 7.96 -6.85 1.52
N SER A 85 8.43 -6.35 0.37
CA SER A 85 7.58 -5.79 -0.68
C SER A 85 6.69 -6.87 -1.32
N VAL A 86 7.25 -8.04 -1.64
CA VAL A 86 6.46 -9.18 -2.17
C VAL A 86 5.36 -9.60 -1.17
N VAL A 87 5.68 -9.69 0.12
CA VAL A 87 4.69 -10.00 1.17
C VAL A 87 3.65 -8.89 1.27
N SER A 88 4.04 -7.61 1.21
CA SER A 88 3.13 -6.48 1.26
C SER A 88 2.11 -6.54 0.11
N PHE A 89 2.59 -6.73 -1.13
CA PHE A 89 1.73 -6.88 -2.31
C PHE A 89 0.88 -8.14 -2.26
N ALA A 90 1.42 -9.26 -1.76
CA ALA A 90 0.65 -10.49 -1.59
C ALA A 90 -0.48 -10.33 -0.57
N LEU A 91 -0.24 -9.62 0.54
CA LEU A 91 -1.27 -9.29 1.53
C LEU A 91 -2.33 -8.38 0.90
N VAL A 92 -1.93 -7.32 0.20
CA VAL A 92 -2.86 -6.44 -0.52
C VAL A 92 -3.66 -7.22 -1.56
N ALA A 93 -3.06 -8.15 -2.29
CA ALA A 93 -3.74 -8.95 -3.28
C ALA A 93 -4.67 -10.00 -2.68
N ARG A 94 -4.35 -10.51 -1.48
CA ARG A 94 -5.17 -11.49 -0.76
C ARG A 94 -6.37 -10.86 -0.07
N PHE A 95 -6.17 -9.68 0.54
CA PHE A 95 -7.19 -9.00 1.36
C PHE A 95 -7.89 -7.85 0.62
N GLY A 96 -7.24 -7.25 -0.36
CA GLY A 96 -7.83 -6.33 -1.30
C GLY A 96 -8.49 -7.13 -2.43
N ASP A 97 -9.80 -6.99 -2.58
CA ASP A 97 -10.54 -7.48 -3.75
C ASP A 97 -10.13 -6.71 -5.04
N LEU A 98 -8.85 -6.75 -5.44
CA LEU A 98 -8.35 -6.21 -6.70
C LEU A 98 -9.18 -6.68 -7.93
N PRO A 99 -9.73 -7.91 -7.98
CA PRO A 99 -10.60 -8.32 -9.08
C PRO A 99 -11.98 -7.66 -9.11
N LYS A 100 -12.40 -6.95 -8.03
CA LYS A 100 -13.64 -6.17 -7.98
C LYS A 100 -13.43 -4.70 -8.33
N LEU A 101 -12.23 -4.31 -8.80
CA LEU A 101 -12.02 -3.00 -9.40
C LEU A 101 -13.02 -2.82 -10.56
N PRO A 102 -13.93 -1.83 -10.47
CA PRO A 102 -15.22 -1.80 -11.17
C PRO A 102 -15.16 -1.53 -12.70
N GLY A 103 -14.03 -1.77 -13.36
CA GLY A 103 -13.87 -1.55 -14.80
C GLY A 103 -14.02 -2.80 -15.69
N ALA A 104 -13.85 -4.02 -15.16
CA ALA A 104 -13.74 -5.23 -15.99
C ALA A 104 -15.08 -5.88 -16.37
N ARG A 105 -16.23 -5.38 -15.89
CA ARG A 105 -17.56 -5.96 -16.15
C ARG A 105 -18.47 -5.14 -17.06
N SER A 106 -17.98 -4.07 -17.69
CA SER A 106 -18.80 -3.23 -18.59
C SER A 106 -18.67 -3.56 -20.08
N LEU A 107 -17.92 -4.61 -20.46
CA LEU A 107 -17.67 -4.96 -21.87
C LEU A 107 -18.37 -6.27 -22.30
N LYS A 108 -19.56 -6.53 -21.79
CA LYS A 108 -20.35 -7.70 -22.23
C LYS A 108 -21.83 -7.46 -22.46
N GLU A 109 -22.20 -6.23 -22.78
CA GLU A 109 -23.45 -5.90 -23.47
C GLU A 109 -23.14 -5.08 -24.72
#